data_AF-A0A3M1JGF9-F1
#
_entry.id   AF-A0A3M1JGF9-F1
#
_cell.length_a   1.000
_cell.length_b   1.000
_cell.length_c   1.000
_cell.angle_alpha   90.00
_cell.angle_beta   90.00
_cell.angle_gamma   90.00
#
_symmetry.space_group_name_H-M   'P 1'
#
loop_
_entity.id
_entity.type
_entity.pdbx_description
1 polymer ?
#
loop_
_entity_poly.entity_id
_entity_poly.type
_entity_poly.pdbx_seq_one_letter_code
_entity_poly.pdbx_strand_id
1 'polypeptide(L)'
;MVLSKKKELSVFFIIVLVGIAATLYFSSYSPAGSSGGVQEKGVVTSEIRKIQQKESSLTFEESRKLAEFLLSSAPTFFYDGIPSTLSYIGSINGSCSSCWNHSFSFLSQHPGYGPVENRGSAAILNFTSAHRAVVVMEDKSAKMIIIDDVWDDVSRRFIE
;
A
#
# COMPACT_ATOMS: atom_id res chain seq x y z
N MET A 1 -38.78 -24.64 19.94
CA MET A 1 -39.24 -23.71 20.98
C MET A 1 -38.06 -23.41 21.90
N VAL A 2 -37.53 -22.19 21.75
CA VAL A 2 -36.62 -21.41 22.64
C VAL A 2 -35.39 -22.11 23.23
N LEU A 3 -34.25 -21.97 22.51
CA LEU A 3 -32.89 -22.15 23.03
C LEU A 3 -32.41 -20.86 23.74
N SER A 4 -32.22 -20.99 25.05
CA SER A 4 -31.24 -20.35 25.94
C SER A 4 -30.55 -19.04 25.47
N LYS A 5 -31.13 -17.89 25.84
CA LYS A 5 -30.45 -16.58 25.92
C LYS A 5 -29.70 -16.47 27.25
N LYS A 6 -28.42 -16.87 27.34
CA LYS A 6 -27.63 -16.67 28.58
C LYS A 6 -26.13 -16.36 28.42
N LYS A 7 -25.64 -15.96 27.24
CA LYS A 7 -24.19 -15.74 27.03
C LYS A 7 -23.75 -14.32 26.69
N GLU A 8 -24.66 -13.37 26.55
CA GLU A 8 -24.32 -12.00 26.11
C GLU A 8 -23.94 -11.02 27.25
N LEU A 9 -24.09 -11.41 28.52
CA LEU A 9 -23.88 -10.47 29.64
C LEU A 9 -22.46 -10.45 30.24
N SER A 10 -21.55 -11.34 29.81
CA SER A 10 -20.24 -11.49 30.46
C SER A 10 -19.09 -10.74 29.76
N VAL A 11 -19.27 -10.27 28.53
CA VAL A 11 -18.17 -9.66 27.74
C VAL A 11 -18.10 -8.14 27.96
N PHE A 12 -19.24 -7.49 28.22
CA PHE A 12 -19.29 -6.04 28.42
C PHE A 12 -18.61 -5.56 29.72
N PHE A 13 -18.47 -6.42 30.73
CA PHE A 13 -17.81 -6.05 32.00
C PHE A 13 -16.27 -6.05 31.93
N ILE A 14 -15.68 -6.73 30.94
CA ILE A 14 -14.21 -6.84 30.80
C ILE A 14 -13.64 -5.61 30.08
N ILE A 15 -14.41 -4.98 29.18
CA ILE A 15 -13.95 -3.82 28.39
C ILE A 15 -13.83 -2.56 29.26
N VAL A 16 -14.59 -2.44 30.35
CA VAL A 16 -14.56 -1.25 31.23
C VAL A 16 -13.35 -1.25 32.20
N LEU A 17 -12.78 -2.42 32.54
CA LEU A 17 -11.65 -2.49 33.47
C LEU A 17 -10.26 -2.27 32.82
N VAL A 18 -10.12 -2.51 31.51
CA VAL A 18 -8.84 -2.24 30.80
C VAL A 18 -8.66 -0.74 30.50
N GLY A 19 -9.76 0.03 30.43
CA GLY A 19 -9.73 1.46 30.15
C GLY A 19 -9.24 2.36 31.30
N ILE A 20 -9.21 1.86 32.55
CA ILE A 20 -8.83 2.67 33.73
C ILE A 20 -7.34 2.49 34.11
N ALA A 21 -6.69 1.39 33.69
CA ALA A 21 -5.27 1.16 33.98
C ALA A 21 -4.32 1.96 33.07
N ALA A 22 -4.77 2.44 31.91
CA ALA A 22 -3.93 3.15 30.94
C ALA A 22 -3.80 4.66 31.22
N THR A 23 -4.64 5.26 32.08
CA THR A 23 -4.63 6.70 32.35
C THR A 23 -3.89 7.12 33.62
N LEU A 24 -3.34 6.18 34.40
CA LEU A 24 -2.56 6.50 35.61
C LEU A 24 -1.09 6.06 35.56
N TYR A 25 -0.63 5.45 34.46
CA TYR A 25 0.79 5.10 34.29
C TYR A 25 1.64 6.16 33.60
N PHE A 26 1.08 7.34 33.31
CA PHE A 26 1.76 8.44 32.60
C PHE A 26 2.27 9.58 33.50
N SER A 27 2.40 9.37 34.82
CA SER A 27 2.76 10.46 35.76
C SER A 27 4.08 10.30 36.54
N SER A 28 4.97 9.37 36.21
CA SER A 28 6.20 9.21 37.01
C SER A 28 7.41 8.65 36.26
N TYR A 29 7.74 9.22 35.10
CA TYR A 29 9.09 9.09 34.57
C TYR A 29 9.63 10.44 34.09
N SER A 30 10.09 11.23 35.06
CA SER A 30 11.08 12.28 34.83
C SER A 30 12.47 11.69 34.99
N PRO A 31 13.30 11.62 33.94
CA PRO A 31 14.74 11.62 34.11
C PRO A 31 15.20 13.08 34.16
N ALA A 32 15.42 13.58 35.37
CA ALA A 32 16.19 14.79 35.59
C ALA A 32 17.69 14.45 35.57
N GLY A 33 18.45 15.21 34.77
CA GLY A 33 19.89 15.39 34.95
C GLY A 33 20.78 14.77 33.88
N SER A 34 21.34 15.61 33.01
CA SER A 34 22.71 16.12 33.23
C SER A 34 23.20 16.85 31.98
N SER A 35 23.61 18.09 32.21
CA SER A 35 24.50 18.88 31.37
C SER A 35 25.68 18.06 30.83
N GLY A 36 25.95 18.21 29.54
CA GLY A 36 27.14 17.69 28.90
C GLY A 36 27.16 18.08 27.43
N GLY A 37 27.55 19.32 27.14
CA GLY A 37 27.95 19.68 25.79
C GLY A 37 29.16 18.84 25.39
N VAL A 38 28.95 17.89 24.48
CA VAL A 38 30.02 17.31 23.68
C VAL A 38 29.64 17.53 22.22
N GLN A 39 30.29 18.52 21.61
CA GLN A 39 30.36 18.60 20.16
C GLN A 39 31.19 17.40 19.67
N GLU A 40 30.53 16.32 19.29
CA GLU A 40 31.17 15.21 18.60
C GLU A 40 30.89 15.29 17.10
N LYS A 41 31.99 15.41 16.35
CA LYS A 41 32.06 15.84 14.96
C LYS A 41 31.40 14.84 14.00
N GLY A 42 30.23 15.20 13.46
CA GLY A 42 29.86 15.23 12.03
C GLY A 42 30.06 14.04 11.07
N VAL A 43 30.78 12.97 11.41
CA VAL A 43 31.12 11.88 10.48
C VAL A 43 30.24 10.64 10.70
N VAL A 44 29.99 10.30 11.97
CA VAL A 44 29.27 9.08 12.40
C VAL A 44 27.80 9.06 11.95
N THR A 45 27.15 10.22 11.84
CA THR A 45 25.74 10.34 11.39
C THR A 45 25.54 10.03 9.91
N SER A 46 26.54 10.30 9.06
CA SER A 46 26.41 10.09 7.61
C SER A 46 26.51 8.60 7.23
N GLU A 47 27.34 7.84 7.93
CA GLU A 47 27.51 6.41 7.71
C GLU A 47 26.34 5.62 8.27
N ILE A 48 25.86 5.96 9.48
CA ILE A 48 24.65 5.36 10.05
C ILE A 48 23.44 5.62 9.13
N ARG A 49 23.26 6.84 8.62
CA ARG A 49 22.19 7.16 7.66
C ARG A 49 22.31 6.35 6.36
N LYS A 50 23.52 6.17 5.83
CA LYS A 50 23.74 5.35 4.62
C LYS A 50 23.44 3.88 4.86
N ILE A 51 23.80 3.34 6.03
CA ILE A 51 23.52 1.95 6.41
C ILE A 51 22.00 1.75 6.58
N GLN A 52 21.33 2.68 7.26
CA GLN A 52 19.89 2.63 7.52
C GLN A 52 19.07 2.86 6.24
N GLN A 53 19.53 3.71 5.31
CA GLN A 53 18.91 3.85 3.99
C GLN A 53 19.12 2.62 3.10
N LYS A 54 20.27 1.95 3.22
CA LYS A 54 20.58 0.72 2.47
C LYS A 54 19.73 -0.47 2.94
N GLU A 55 19.42 -0.57 4.23
CA GLU A 55 18.45 -1.55 4.75
C GLU A 55 16.99 -1.16 4.45
N SER A 56 16.70 0.12 4.20
CA SER A 56 15.32 0.56 3.95
C SER A 56 14.90 0.54 2.47
N SER A 57 15.83 0.51 1.52
CA SER A 57 15.52 0.53 0.07
C SER A 57 15.22 -0.86 -0.47
N LEU A 58 14.17 -0.99 -1.29
CA LEU A 58 13.90 -2.23 -2.03
C LEU A 58 14.97 -2.46 -3.10
N THR A 59 15.30 -3.73 -3.34
CA THR A 59 15.96 -4.13 -4.58
C THR A 59 14.99 -4.00 -5.77
N PHE A 60 15.54 -3.97 -6.98
CA PHE A 60 14.72 -3.95 -8.21
C PHE A 60 13.69 -5.10 -8.25
N GLU A 61 14.12 -6.32 -7.90
CA GLU A 61 13.27 -7.50 -7.98
C GLU A 61 12.18 -7.50 -6.89
N GLU A 62 12.48 -7.01 -5.69
CA GLU A 62 11.48 -6.83 -4.65
C GLU A 62 10.48 -5.74 -5.02
N SER A 63 10.94 -4.63 -5.61
CA SER A 63 10.08 -3.55 -6.09
C SER A 63 9.15 -4.03 -7.20
N ARG A 64 9.67 -4.83 -8.15
CA ARG A 64 8.87 -5.44 -9.22
C ARG A 64 7.77 -6.34 -8.68
N LYS A 65 8.10 -7.25 -7.75
CA LYS A 65 7.12 -8.15 -7.12
C LYS A 65 6.08 -7.40 -6.31
N LEU A 66 6.51 -6.36 -5.57
CA LEU A 66 5.59 -5.51 -4.83
C LEU A 66 4.66 -4.74 -5.78
N ALA A 67 5.18 -4.21 -6.89
CA ALA A 67 4.40 -3.53 -7.91
C ALA A 67 3.34 -4.44 -8.53
N GLU A 68 3.70 -5.69 -8.86
CA GLU A 68 2.78 -6.70 -9.37
C GLU A 68 1.66 -7.01 -8.36
N PHE A 69 2.03 -7.19 -7.10
CA PHE A 69 1.07 -7.40 -6.02
C PHE A 69 0.12 -6.19 -5.85
N LEU A 70 0.65 -4.98 -5.85
CA LEU A 70 -0.13 -3.75 -5.72
C LEU A 70 -1.09 -3.57 -6.90
N LEU A 71 -0.63 -3.83 -8.13
CA LEU A 71 -1.49 -3.83 -9.32
C LEU A 71 -2.59 -4.88 -9.22
N SER A 72 -2.28 -6.09 -8.77
CA SER A 72 -3.28 -7.16 -8.62
C SER A 72 -4.37 -6.83 -7.57
N SER A 73 -4.04 -5.94 -6.64
CA SER A 73 -4.95 -5.44 -5.60
C SER A 73 -5.64 -4.12 -6.00
N ALA A 74 -5.24 -3.52 -7.12
CA ALA A 74 -5.78 -2.26 -7.59
C ALA A 74 -7.20 -2.46 -8.14
N PRO A 75 -8.15 -1.52 -7.93
CA PRO A 75 -9.56 -1.74 -8.27
C PRO A 75 -9.80 -2.19 -9.71
N THR A 76 -9.07 -1.63 -10.69
CA THR A 76 -9.30 -1.98 -12.09
C THR A 76 -9.01 -3.46 -12.37
N PHE A 77 -7.90 -3.98 -11.82
CA PHE A 77 -7.52 -5.38 -11.99
C PHE A 77 -8.30 -6.29 -11.04
N PHE A 78 -8.48 -5.88 -9.79
CA PHE A 78 -9.08 -6.73 -8.74
C PHE A 78 -10.50 -7.19 -9.10
N TYR A 79 -11.30 -6.32 -9.70
CA TYR A 79 -12.69 -6.65 -10.03
C TYR A 79 -12.83 -7.39 -11.37
N ASP A 80 -12.10 -6.97 -12.41
CA ASP A 80 -12.34 -7.44 -13.78
C ASP A 80 -11.13 -8.07 -14.46
N GLY A 81 -9.93 -7.91 -13.89
CA GLY A 81 -8.69 -8.44 -14.43
C GLY A 81 -8.68 -9.97 -14.44
N ILE A 82 -8.09 -10.56 -15.48
CA ILE A 82 -7.94 -12.00 -15.64
C ILE A 82 -6.54 -12.39 -15.12
N PRO A 83 -6.43 -13.07 -13.95
CA PRO A 83 -5.14 -13.27 -13.28
C PRO A 83 -4.08 -13.97 -14.13
N SER A 84 -4.48 -14.95 -14.94
CA SER A 84 -3.57 -15.70 -15.82
C SER A 84 -2.97 -14.90 -16.97
N THR A 85 -3.44 -13.67 -17.18
CA THR A 85 -3.02 -12.80 -18.30
C THR A 85 -2.11 -11.66 -17.85
N LEU A 86 -1.93 -11.48 -16.54
CA LEU A 86 -1.01 -10.50 -16.00
C LEU A 86 0.43 -10.85 -16.40
N SER A 87 1.07 -9.95 -17.12
CA SER A 87 2.42 -10.15 -17.64
C SER A 87 3.26 -8.90 -17.43
N TYR A 88 4.48 -9.10 -16.96
CA TYR A 88 5.45 -8.02 -16.79
C TYR A 88 6.12 -7.69 -18.14
N ILE A 89 6.08 -6.42 -18.53
CA ILE A 89 6.61 -5.92 -19.81
C ILE A 89 8.05 -5.43 -19.66
N GLY A 90 8.33 -4.70 -18.59
CA GLY A 90 9.62 -4.02 -18.43
C GLY A 90 9.58 -2.93 -17.38
N SER A 91 10.71 -2.25 -17.18
CA SER A 91 10.83 -1.15 -16.23
C SER A 91 11.71 -0.03 -16.72
N ILE A 92 11.44 1.17 -16.22
CA ILE A 92 12.28 2.34 -16.40
C ILE A 92 12.70 2.82 -15.00
N ASN A 93 13.97 3.21 -14.83
CA ASN A 93 14.46 3.81 -13.60
C ASN A 93 13.86 5.21 -13.42
N GLY A 94 13.44 5.52 -12.20
CA GLY A 94 13.03 6.86 -11.80
C GLY A 94 14.21 7.73 -11.34
N SER A 95 13.88 8.86 -10.71
CA SER A 95 14.86 9.87 -10.29
C SER A 95 15.65 9.53 -9.01
N CYS A 96 15.33 8.42 -8.35
CA CYS A 96 15.97 7.98 -7.11
C CYS A 96 16.46 6.52 -7.20
N SER A 97 17.33 6.10 -6.29
CA SER A 97 17.92 4.76 -6.27
C SER A 97 16.92 3.62 -6.06
N SER A 98 15.72 3.96 -5.56
CA SER A 98 14.62 3.05 -5.22
C SER A 98 13.32 3.43 -5.96
N CYS A 99 13.45 4.13 -7.08
CA CYS A 99 12.33 4.59 -7.89
C CYS A 99 12.29 3.81 -9.20
N TRP A 100 11.15 3.18 -9.50
CA TRP A 100 10.96 2.43 -10.74
C TRP A 100 9.54 2.55 -11.27
N ASN A 101 9.42 2.59 -12.59
CA ASN A 101 8.14 2.50 -13.27
C ASN A 101 8.05 1.10 -13.87
N HIS A 102 7.32 0.19 -13.21
CA HIS A 102 7.12 -1.17 -13.67
C HIS A 102 5.90 -1.24 -14.58
N SER A 103 6.09 -1.70 -15.82
CA SER A 103 5.03 -1.83 -16.82
C SER A 103 4.51 -3.26 -16.88
N PHE A 104 3.19 -3.41 -16.96
CA PHE A 104 2.49 -4.69 -17.05
C PHE A 104 1.40 -4.63 -18.12
N SER A 105 1.07 -5.78 -18.72
CA SER A 105 -0.13 -5.96 -19.55
C SER A 105 -1.05 -6.98 -18.89
N PHE A 106 -2.35 -6.80 -19.06
CA PHE A 106 -3.34 -7.79 -18.65
C PHE A 106 -4.62 -7.66 -19.48
N LEU A 107 -5.46 -8.68 -19.40
CA LEU A 107 -6.79 -8.67 -19.97
C LEU A 107 -7.83 -8.47 -18.86
N SER A 108 -8.91 -7.75 -19.16
CA SER A 108 -10.05 -7.53 -18.26
C SER A 108 -11.36 -7.95 -18.91
N GLN A 109 -12.32 -8.36 -18.10
CA GLN A 109 -13.70 -8.68 -18.52
C GLN A 109 -14.56 -7.44 -18.78
N HIS A 110 -14.05 -6.25 -18.43
CA HIS A 110 -14.74 -4.98 -18.61
C HIS A 110 -13.74 -3.91 -19.08
N PRO A 111 -14.10 -3.05 -20.06
CA PRO A 111 -13.18 -2.03 -20.61
C PRO A 111 -13.00 -0.79 -19.71
N GLY A 112 -13.82 -0.65 -18.67
CA GLY A 112 -13.77 0.49 -17.74
C GLY A 112 -12.66 0.41 -16.69
N TYR A 113 -12.59 1.44 -15.84
CA TYR A 113 -11.58 1.64 -14.80
C TYR A 113 -12.19 1.79 -13.40
N GLY A 114 -11.42 1.54 -12.35
CA GLY A 114 -11.85 1.72 -10.96
C GLY A 114 -12.83 0.66 -10.43
N PRO A 115 -13.50 0.88 -9.28
CA PRO A 115 -14.44 -0.09 -8.73
C PRO A 115 -15.73 -0.21 -9.55
N VAL A 116 -16.47 -1.31 -9.36
CA VAL A 116 -17.72 -1.64 -10.08
C VAL A 116 -18.78 -0.53 -9.95
N GLU A 117 -18.81 0.19 -8.83
CA GLU A 117 -19.76 1.29 -8.58
C GLU A 117 -19.62 2.49 -9.54
N ASN A 118 -18.44 2.65 -10.15
CA ASN A 118 -18.18 3.71 -11.14
C ASN A 118 -18.50 3.29 -12.58
N ARG A 119 -18.98 2.06 -12.78
CA ARG A 119 -19.19 1.46 -14.10
C ARG A 119 -20.67 1.16 -14.23
N GLY A 120 -21.39 2.00 -15.00
CA GLY A 120 -22.83 1.83 -15.23
C GLY A 120 -23.16 0.41 -15.68
N SER A 121 -24.35 -0.09 -15.35
CA SER A 121 -24.82 -1.47 -15.56
C SER A 121 -25.04 -1.83 -17.04
N ALA A 122 -24.10 -1.52 -17.91
CA ALA A 122 -24.15 -1.92 -19.30
C ALA A 122 -24.06 -3.46 -19.35
N ALA A 123 -25.04 -4.06 -20.01
CA ALA A 123 -25.15 -5.50 -20.18
C ALA A 123 -23.80 -6.11 -20.57
N ILE A 124 -23.44 -7.19 -19.87
CA ILE A 124 -22.19 -7.94 -20.05
C ILE A 124 -22.07 -8.32 -21.54
N LEU A 125 -21.28 -7.55 -22.28
CA LEU A 125 -20.74 -7.99 -23.55
C LEU A 125 -19.63 -8.99 -23.22
N ASN A 126 -19.61 -10.13 -23.91
CA ASN A 126 -18.51 -11.10 -23.86
C ASN A 126 -17.25 -10.49 -24.50
N PHE A 127 -16.72 -9.44 -23.91
CA PHE A 127 -15.59 -8.69 -24.41
C PHE A 127 -14.44 -8.80 -23.43
N THR A 128 -13.27 -9.06 -23.97
CA THR A 128 -12.02 -9.04 -23.23
C THR A 128 -11.24 -7.82 -23.68
N SER A 129 -11.00 -6.89 -22.76
CA SER A 129 -10.27 -5.66 -23.02
C SER A 129 -8.81 -5.82 -22.61
N ALA A 130 -7.89 -5.43 -23.48
CA ALA A 130 -6.46 -5.40 -23.14
C ALA A 130 -6.11 -4.07 -22.48
N HIS A 131 -5.39 -4.14 -21.37
CA HIS A 131 -4.92 -2.97 -20.64
C HIS A 131 -3.40 -3.01 -20.46
N ARG A 132 -2.81 -1.81 -20.40
CA ARG A 132 -1.42 -1.62 -19.97
C ARG A 132 -1.40 -0.84 -18.66
N ALA A 133 -0.73 -1.37 -17.66
CA ALA A 133 -0.51 -0.68 -16.39
C ALA A 133 0.94 -0.21 -16.26
N VAL A 134 1.14 0.97 -15.69
CA VAL A 134 2.43 1.45 -15.19
C VAL A 134 2.29 1.72 -13.70
N VAL A 135 2.98 0.93 -12.90
CA VAL A 135 3.07 1.11 -11.44
C VAL A 135 4.30 1.95 -11.14
N VAL A 136 4.07 3.17 -10.65
CA VAL A 136 5.12 4.13 -10.28
C VAL A 136 5.49 3.88 -8.83
N MET A 137 6.63 3.22 -8.62
CA MET A 137 7.16 2.88 -7.30
C MET A 137 8.13 3.95 -6.81
N GLU A 138 7.98 4.32 -5.54
CA GLU A 138 8.96 5.09 -4.78
C GLU A 138 9.15 4.42 -3.42
N ASP A 139 10.39 3.99 -3.17
CA ASP A 139 10.78 3.19 -2.01
C ASP A 139 9.97 1.89 -1.87
N LYS A 140 9.02 1.87 -0.93
CA LYS A 140 8.20 0.70 -0.55
C LYS A 140 6.72 0.91 -0.85
N SER A 141 6.39 1.88 -1.70
CA SER A 141 5.01 2.25 -2.01
C SER A 141 4.80 2.55 -3.49
N ALA A 142 3.63 2.21 -4.01
CA ALA A 142 3.17 2.74 -5.30
C ALA A 142 2.61 4.15 -5.08
N LYS A 143 3.13 5.12 -5.81
CA LYS A 143 2.60 6.48 -5.85
C LYS A 143 1.43 6.60 -6.82
N MET A 144 1.49 5.87 -7.92
CA MET A 144 0.46 5.83 -8.95
C MET A 144 0.38 4.42 -9.55
N ILE A 145 -0.82 4.05 -10.00
CA ILE A 145 -1.06 2.87 -10.81
C ILE A 145 -1.84 3.33 -12.03
N ILE A 146 -1.10 3.63 -13.10
CA ILE A 146 -1.65 4.25 -14.31
C ILE A 146 -2.09 3.16 -15.27
N ILE A 147 -3.38 3.11 -15.61
CA ILE A 147 -3.95 2.20 -16.59
C ILE A 147 -4.22 2.96 -17.89
N ASP A 148 -3.71 2.41 -19.00
CA ASP A 148 -3.82 2.90 -20.38
C ASP A 148 -3.44 4.37 -20.57
N ASP A 149 -2.54 4.88 -19.72
CA ASP A 149 -2.13 6.30 -19.66
C ASP A 149 -3.28 7.29 -19.36
N VAL A 150 -4.47 6.81 -18.98
CA VAL A 150 -5.66 7.66 -18.79
C VAL A 150 -6.20 7.64 -17.36
N TRP A 151 -5.97 6.59 -16.58
CA TRP A 151 -6.59 6.42 -15.27
C TRP A 151 -5.56 6.09 -14.20
N ASP A 152 -5.60 6.76 -13.06
CA ASP A 152 -4.79 6.38 -11.89
C ASP A 152 -5.65 5.67 -10.84
N ASP A 153 -5.38 4.39 -10.62
CA ASP A 153 -6.10 3.54 -9.67
C ASP A 153 -5.83 3.91 -8.20
N VAL A 154 -4.72 4.60 -7.91
CA VAL A 154 -4.40 5.08 -6.56
C VAL A 154 -5.28 6.28 -6.20
N SER A 155 -5.30 7.31 -7.06
CA SER A 155 -6.10 8.52 -6.83
C SER A 155 -7.55 8.42 -7.33
N ARG A 156 -7.91 7.34 -8.04
CA ARG A 156 -9.23 7.03 -8.58
C ARG A 156 -9.81 8.13 -9.47
N ARG A 157 -9.00 8.61 -10.41
CA ARG A 157 -9.39 9.66 -11.36
C ARG A 157 -8.71 9.49 -12.69
N PHE A 158 -9.27 10.15 -13.70
CA PHE A 158 -8.58 10.34 -14.96
C PHE A 158 -7.37 11.27 -14.79
N ILE A 159 -6.32 10.98 -15.54
CA ILE A 159 -5.12 11.80 -15.67
C ILE A 159 -5.41 12.83 -16.77
N GLU A 160 -5.11 14.10 -16.48
CA GLU A 160 -5.27 15.24 -17.40
C GLU A 160 -3.94 15.56 -18.09
#